data_AF-A0A536KNK1-F1
#
_entry.id   AF-A0A536KNK1-F1
#
_cell.length_a   1.000
_cell.length_b   1.000
_cell.length_c   1.000
_cell.angle_alpha   90.00
_cell.angle_beta   90.00
_cell.angle_gamma   90.00
#
_symmetry.space_group_name_H-M   'P 1'
#
loop_
_entity.id
_entity.type
_entity.pdbx_description
1 polymer ?
#
loop_
_entity_poly.entity_id
_entity_poly.type
_entity_poly.pdbx_seq_one_letter_code
_entity_poly.pdbx_strand_id
1 'polypeptide(L)'
;MLWAAFKPVVEGDGVSYYAWQPTLLTEHSLDFSDAYRAAFAAHVTVNAEQLTTQTATGHLANFFPIGPALLAAPAYLLHPSDTAFVLGSLLFGLLGLALAYRLGSLLVDRRFALIGSLAAALATPFVYYLLYEPSYSHTFSAFGVGLFLWAWWRGREDRGIAGWLVLGLLGGLMALVRFQDGPLLAIALLDWPRARWRVLLLVPGALLAFAPQLLADLYLFGTWLPQRPAGQDLQPLPGHYLEVLFSTWHGLLTWSPIVLLAAAGIALLRRPAFQVAAAYAFLVELALNGAAPDWWGGYAFGARRFLDLTPFIAVGLAALAQRLPTAVAWVSTAVFAAWNVLLVANLTYVIRADRDPGLPGLLAGQLTAVAHLPNLLAQGVVVRDLLLWRPFAPAEGLVLALLEGLCLVAAVTLARIRWRAG
;
A
#
# COMPACT_ATOMS: atom_id res chain seq x y z
N MET A 1 1.99 15.90 11.95
CA MET A 1 2.05 15.44 10.55
C MET A 1 0.70 14.94 10.09
N LEU A 2 0.11 13.91 10.69
CA LEU A 2 -1.21 13.35 10.30
C LEU A 2 -2.28 14.43 10.06
N TRP A 3 -2.69 15.17 11.10
CA TRP A 3 -3.66 16.27 11.00
C TRP A 3 -3.24 17.41 10.05
N ALA A 4 -1.94 17.56 9.77
CA ALA A 4 -1.45 18.61 8.90
C ALA A 4 -1.36 18.20 7.43
N ALA A 5 -1.42 16.90 7.12
CA ALA A 5 -1.11 16.42 5.77
C ALA A 5 -2.17 15.46 5.20
N PHE A 6 -3.05 14.89 6.03
CA PHE A 6 -4.07 13.96 5.55
C PHE A 6 -5.09 14.67 4.64
N LYS A 7 -5.13 14.23 3.38
CA LYS A 7 -6.03 14.67 2.31
C LYS A 7 -7.04 13.53 2.05
N PRO A 8 -8.21 13.51 2.70
CA PRO A 8 -9.26 12.53 2.46
C PRO A 8 -9.92 12.73 1.09
N VAL A 9 -9.24 12.29 0.04
CA VAL A 9 -9.70 12.38 -1.36
C VAL A 9 -9.78 11.00 -1.99
N VAL A 10 -10.78 10.83 -2.85
CA VAL A 10 -10.87 9.69 -3.76
C VAL A 10 -10.58 10.19 -5.17
N GLU A 11 -9.43 9.83 -5.72
CA GLU A 11 -9.02 10.21 -7.07
C GLU A 11 -8.15 9.14 -7.75
N GLY A 12 -7.95 9.28 -9.06
CA GLY A 12 -7.16 8.36 -9.88
C GLY A 12 -7.71 6.94 -9.84
N ASP A 13 -6.82 5.96 -9.67
CA ASP A 13 -7.16 4.55 -9.48
C ASP A 13 -8.11 4.33 -8.29
N GLY A 14 -8.07 5.23 -7.30
CA GLY A 14 -8.88 5.17 -6.10
C GLY A 14 -10.38 5.22 -6.38
N VAL A 15 -10.80 5.85 -7.47
CA VAL A 15 -12.21 5.89 -7.88
C VAL A 15 -12.74 4.48 -8.17
N SER A 16 -11.98 3.64 -8.88
CA SER A 16 -12.41 2.27 -9.19
C SER A 16 -12.38 1.34 -7.99
N TYR A 17 -11.45 1.56 -7.06
CA TYR A 17 -11.45 0.85 -5.78
C TYR A 17 -12.66 1.25 -4.91
N TYR A 18 -12.97 2.54 -4.85
CA TYR A 18 -14.09 3.06 -4.06
C TYR A 18 -15.44 2.69 -4.67
N ALA A 19 -15.60 2.71 -6.00
CA ALA A 19 -16.87 2.51 -6.71
C ALA A 19 -17.60 1.21 -6.31
N TRP A 20 -16.86 0.17 -5.90
CA TRP A 20 -17.44 -1.05 -5.33
C TRP A 20 -18.35 -0.80 -4.11
N GLN A 21 -18.06 0.19 -3.27
CA GLN A 21 -18.83 0.45 -2.05
C GLN A 21 -20.24 1.00 -2.31
N PRO A 22 -20.43 2.16 -2.98
CA PRO A 22 -21.77 2.65 -3.27
C PRO A 22 -22.56 1.67 -4.13
N THR A 23 -21.92 1.09 -5.16
CA THR A 23 -22.58 0.15 -6.07
C THR A 23 -23.04 -1.13 -5.35
N LEU A 24 -22.19 -1.77 -4.53
CA LEU A 24 -22.55 -3.03 -3.87
C LEU A 24 -23.35 -2.83 -2.57
N LEU A 25 -22.93 -1.89 -1.72
CA LEU A 25 -23.41 -1.77 -0.34
C LEU A 25 -24.59 -0.80 -0.20
N THR A 26 -24.77 0.12 -1.15
CA THR A 26 -25.88 1.09 -1.13
C THR A 26 -26.89 0.79 -2.23
N GLU A 27 -26.45 0.58 -3.46
CA GLU A 27 -27.33 0.37 -4.61
C GLU A 27 -27.72 -1.11 -4.80
N HIS A 28 -27.02 -2.03 -4.12
CA HIS A 28 -27.19 -3.48 -4.28
C HIS A 28 -27.10 -3.94 -5.74
N SER A 29 -26.19 -3.30 -6.47
CA SER A 29 -25.96 -3.46 -7.90
C SER A 29 -24.49 -3.84 -8.16
N LEU A 30 -24.19 -4.17 -9.40
CA LEU A 30 -22.83 -4.27 -9.95
C LEU A 30 -22.69 -3.39 -11.21
N ASP A 31 -23.57 -2.40 -11.36
CA ASP A 31 -23.48 -1.35 -12.36
C ASP A 31 -22.74 -0.13 -11.79
N PHE A 32 -21.54 0.12 -12.29
CA PHE A 32 -20.68 1.22 -11.83
C PHE A 32 -21.01 2.57 -12.49
N SER A 33 -22.02 2.63 -13.36
CA SER A 33 -22.32 3.82 -14.17
C SER A 33 -22.57 5.07 -13.33
N ASP A 34 -23.34 4.93 -12.24
CA ASP A 34 -23.68 6.07 -11.38
C ASP A 34 -22.47 6.54 -10.57
N ALA A 35 -21.70 5.61 -10.00
CA ALA A 35 -20.46 5.92 -9.28
C ALA A 35 -19.43 6.65 -10.17
N TYR A 36 -19.24 6.19 -11.42
CA TYR A 36 -18.33 6.81 -12.37
C TYR A 36 -18.84 8.15 -12.91
N ARG A 37 -20.16 8.29 -13.15
CA ARG A 37 -20.77 9.58 -13.51
C ARG A 37 -20.61 10.60 -12.38
N ALA A 38 -20.77 10.19 -11.13
CA ALA A 38 -20.57 11.06 -9.97
C ALA A 38 -19.12 11.54 -9.87
N ALA A 39 -18.15 10.64 -10.04
CA ALA A 39 -16.72 11.01 -10.04
C ALA A 39 -16.37 12.00 -11.17
N PHE A 40 -16.89 11.75 -12.38
CA PHE A 40 -16.70 12.66 -13.52
C PHE A 40 -17.34 14.04 -13.29
N ALA A 41 -18.56 14.07 -12.75
CA ALA A 41 -19.27 15.32 -12.42
C ALA A 41 -18.56 16.12 -11.32
N ALA A 42 -17.85 15.45 -10.41
CA ALA A 42 -17.03 16.08 -9.39
C ALA A 42 -15.66 16.58 -9.91
N HIS A 43 -15.39 16.47 -11.22
CA HIS A 43 -14.11 16.80 -11.86
C HIS A 43 -12.91 16.06 -11.24
N VAL A 44 -13.16 14.87 -10.69
CA VAL A 44 -12.11 13.99 -10.19
C VAL A 44 -11.41 13.33 -11.38
N THR A 45 -10.11 13.13 -11.26
CA THR A 45 -9.35 12.42 -12.31
C THR A 45 -9.76 10.94 -12.30
N VAL A 46 -10.36 10.47 -13.40
CA VAL A 46 -10.72 9.06 -13.64
C VAL A 46 -10.07 8.61 -14.94
N ASN A 47 -9.65 7.35 -15.06
CA ASN A 47 -9.16 6.86 -16.34
C ASN A 47 -10.33 6.78 -17.34
N ALA A 48 -10.23 7.51 -18.45
CA ALA A 48 -11.29 7.61 -19.45
C ALA A 48 -11.73 6.24 -19.98
N GLU A 49 -10.83 5.26 -20.08
CA GLU A 49 -11.16 3.90 -20.50
C GLU A 49 -12.13 3.22 -19.54
N GLN A 50 -12.05 3.51 -18.23
CA GLN A 50 -12.96 2.95 -17.23
C GLN A 50 -14.39 3.46 -17.38
N LEU A 51 -14.56 4.68 -17.92
CA LEU A 51 -15.87 5.31 -18.09
C LEU A 51 -16.66 4.73 -19.27
N THR A 52 -15.99 4.07 -20.22
CA THR A 52 -16.59 3.67 -21.49
C THR A 52 -16.42 2.20 -21.84
N THR A 53 -15.50 1.48 -21.21
CA THR A 53 -15.23 0.08 -21.56
C THR A 53 -16.37 -0.83 -21.13
N GLN A 54 -17.08 -1.39 -22.10
CA GLN A 54 -18.06 -2.44 -21.87
C GLN A 54 -17.40 -3.81 -21.92
N THR A 55 -17.82 -4.69 -21.01
CA THR A 55 -17.39 -6.07 -20.96
C THR A 55 -18.17 -6.93 -21.95
N ALA A 56 -17.73 -8.17 -22.17
CA ALA A 56 -18.42 -9.13 -23.04
C ALA A 56 -19.86 -9.45 -22.57
N THR A 57 -20.17 -9.24 -21.30
CA THR A 57 -21.52 -9.41 -20.73
C THR A 57 -22.37 -8.14 -20.80
N GLY A 58 -21.84 -7.05 -21.37
CA GLY A 58 -22.55 -5.78 -21.57
C GLY A 58 -22.53 -4.86 -20.34
N HIS A 59 -21.78 -5.19 -19.29
CA HIS A 59 -21.61 -4.33 -18.11
C HIS A 59 -20.49 -3.32 -18.30
N LEU A 60 -20.53 -2.23 -17.54
CA LEU A 60 -19.40 -1.31 -17.45
C LEU A 60 -18.25 -1.98 -16.69
N ALA A 61 -17.05 -1.97 -17.25
CA ALA A 61 -15.93 -2.68 -16.67
C ALA A 61 -15.42 -2.01 -15.39
N ASN A 62 -15.09 -2.83 -14.38
CA ASN A 62 -14.24 -2.45 -13.28
C ASN A 62 -13.11 -3.48 -13.15
N PHE A 63 -11.91 -3.09 -13.60
CA PHE A 63 -10.72 -3.95 -13.59
C PHE A 63 -9.99 -3.96 -12.24
N PHE A 64 -10.45 -3.14 -11.28
CA PHE A 64 -9.80 -2.98 -10.00
C PHE A 64 -10.41 -3.95 -8.99
N PRO A 65 -9.59 -4.65 -8.20
CA PRO A 65 -10.08 -5.68 -7.31
C PRO A 65 -10.96 -5.11 -6.19
N ILE A 66 -11.91 -5.92 -5.74
CA ILE A 66 -12.95 -5.54 -4.76
C ILE A 66 -12.41 -5.45 -3.31
N GLY A 67 -11.23 -6.00 -3.03
CA GLY A 67 -10.70 -6.13 -1.66
C GLY A 67 -10.60 -4.85 -0.84
N PRO A 68 -10.09 -3.72 -1.37
CA PRO A 68 -10.04 -2.46 -0.62
C PRO A 68 -11.41 -2.01 -0.14
N ALA A 69 -12.44 -2.14 -1.01
CA ALA A 69 -13.81 -1.79 -0.67
C ALA A 69 -14.39 -2.68 0.43
N LEU A 70 -14.11 -3.99 0.40
CA LEU A 70 -14.55 -4.94 1.43
C LEU A 70 -13.84 -4.69 2.77
N LEU A 71 -12.54 -4.38 2.77
CA LEU A 71 -11.82 -4.04 3.99
C LEU A 71 -12.34 -2.74 4.60
N ALA A 72 -12.62 -1.74 3.78
CA ALA A 72 -13.18 -0.46 4.24
C ALA A 72 -14.71 -0.51 4.49
N ALA A 73 -15.39 -1.61 4.17
CA ALA A 73 -16.85 -1.72 4.27
C ALA A 73 -17.41 -1.41 5.67
N PRO A 74 -16.80 -1.84 6.81
CA PRO A 74 -17.32 -1.50 8.13
C PRO A 74 -17.37 0.01 8.38
N ALA A 75 -16.37 0.77 7.93
CA ALA A 75 -16.38 2.23 8.06
C ALA A 75 -17.46 2.86 7.17
N TYR A 76 -17.57 2.40 5.93
CA TYR A 76 -18.57 2.87 4.98
C TYR A 76 -20.00 2.59 5.43
N LEU A 77 -20.29 1.40 5.98
CA LEU A 77 -21.63 1.05 6.48
C LEU A 77 -22.06 1.91 7.68
N LEU A 78 -21.12 2.43 8.47
CA LEU A 78 -21.41 3.37 9.55
C LEU A 78 -21.68 4.78 9.04
N HIS A 79 -21.01 5.18 7.95
CA HIS A 79 -21.17 6.49 7.33
C HIS A 79 -20.87 6.42 5.82
N PRO A 80 -21.88 6.15 4.96
CA PRO A 80 -21.71 5.95 3.52
C PRO A 80 -21.13 7.19 2.85
N SER A 81 -19.81 7.20 2.65
CA SER A 81 -19.05 8.36 2.17
C SER A 81 -17.65 7.98 1.71
N ASP A 82 -17.11 8.76 0.77
CA ASP A 82 -15.72 8.71 0.31
C ASP A 82 -14.74 8.87 1.48
N THR A 83 -15.08 9.74 2.44
CA THR A 83 -14.30 9.97 3.67
C THR A 83 -14.18 8.70 4.51
N ALA A 84 -15.23 7.88 4.60
CA ALA A 84 -15.17 6.62 5.34
C ALA A 84 -14.25 5.60 4.67
N PHE A 85 -14.22 5.56 3.34
CA PHE A 85 -13.31 4.70 2.57
C PHE A 85 -11.84 5.06 2.84
N VAL A 86 -11.49 6.34 2.69
CA VAL A 86 -10.11 6.82 2.90
C VAL A 86 -9.68 6.77 4.37
N LEU A 87 -10.60 6.92 5.32
CA LEU A 87 -10.31 6.64 6.74
C LEU A 87 -10.05 5.15 6.98
N GLY A 88 -10.78 4.27 6.27
CA GLY A 88 -10.47 2.84 6.23
C GLY A 88 -9.04 2.60 5.76
N SER A 89 -8.67 3.19 4.63
CA SER A 89 -7.29 3.13 4.09
C SER A 89 -6.24 3.62 5.09
N LEU A 90 -6.50 4.77 5.75
CA LEU A 90 -5.62 5.30 6.79
C LEU A 90 -5.45 4.32 7.95
N LEU A 91 -6.55 3.78 8.46
CA LEU A 91 -6.54 2.78 9.53
C LEU A 91 -5.71 1.56 9.12
N PHE A 92 -5.98 0.96 7.97
CA PHE A 92 -5.27 -0.23 7.52
C PHE A 92 -3.79 0.07 7.24
N GLY A 93 -3.44 1.21 6.68
CA GLY A 93 -2.03 1.63 6.53
C GLY A 93 -1.31 1.73 7.89
N LEU A 94 -1.93 2.35 8.89
CA LEU A 94 -1.36 2.44 10.24
C LEU A 94 -1.27 1.05 10.92
N LEU A 95 -2.26 0.17 10.72
CA LEU A 95 -2.21 -1.21 11.19
C LEU A 95 -1.11 -2.01 10.47
N GLY A 96 -0.88 -1.78 9.17
CA GLY A 96 0.22 -2.36 8.40
C GLY A 96 1.59 -1.95 8.95
N LEU A 97 1.78 -0.68 9.30
CA LEU A 97 2.99 -0.21 9.99
C LEU A 97 3.14 -0.84 11.39
N ALA A 98 2.05 -0.95 12.15
CA ALA A 98 2.07 -1.63 13.43
C ALA A 98 2.49 -3.10 13.25
N LEU A 99 1.97 -3.82 12.26
CA LEU A 99 2.36 -5.19 11.94
C LEU A 99 3.82 -5.30 11.49
N ALA A 100 4.31 -4.36 10.69
CA ALA A 100 5.73 -4.28 10.33
C ALA A 100 6.62 -4.12 11.58
N TYR A 101 6.25 -3.24 12.51
CA TYR A 101 6.93 -3.08 13.80
C TYR A 101 6.90 -4.36 14.63
N ARG A 102 5.75 -5.05 14.65
CA ARG A 102 5.58 -6.32 15.38
C ARG A 102 6.45 -7.41 14.78
N LEU A 103 6.48 -7.55 13.47
CA LEU A 103 7.34 -8.50 12.74
C LEU A 103 8.82 -8.19 13.02
N GLY A 104 9.24 -6.93 12.91
CA GLY A 104 10.58 -6.48 13.28
C GLY A 104 10.92 -6.82 14.73
N SER A 105 10.00 -6.63 15.66
CA SER A 105 10.19 -6.95 17.08
C SER A 105 10.32 -8.45 17.38
N LEU A 106 10.00 -9.35 16.43
CA LEU A 106 10.27 -10.79 16.53
C LEU A 106 11.69 -11.17 16.06
N LEU A 107 12.37 -10.24 15.39
CA LEU A 107 13.62 -10.47 14.65
C LEU A 107 14.78 -9.65 15.21
N VAL A 108 14.51 -8.45 15.71
CA VAL A 108 15.47 -7.46 16.22
C VAL A 108 14.91 -6.76 17.46
N ASP A 109 15.75 -6.00 18.18
CA ASP A 109 15.29 -5.29 19.39
C ASP A 109 14.18 -4.28 19.05
N ARG A 110 13.17 -4.21 19.93
CA ARG A 110 11.99 -3.34 19.77
C ARG A 110 12.33 -1.88 19.47
N ARG A 111 13.39 -1.34 20.09
CA ARG A 111 13.83 0.03 19.86
C ARG A 111 14.19 0.26 18.39
N PHE A 112 14.93 -0.67 17.79
CA PHE A 112 15.34 -0.56 16.39
C PHE A 112 14.22 -0.98 15.44
N ALA A 113 13.34 -1.90 15.85
CA ALA A 113 12.10 -2.19 15.12
C ALA A 113 11.25 -0.92 14.93
N LEU A 114 11.13 -0.09 15.97
CA LEU A 114 10.44 1.20 15.88
C LEU A 114 11.12 2.14 14.88
N ILE A 115 12.45 2.26 14.95
CA ILE A 115 13.23 3.10 14.02
C ILE A 115 13.04 2.61 12.59
N GLY A 116 13.15 1.30 12.33
CA GLY A 116 13.01 0.73 11.00
C GLY A 116 11.60 0.89 10.43
N SER A 117 10.55 0.71 11.23
CA SER A 117 9.17 0.93 10.80
C SER A 117 8.88 2.40 10.50
N LEU A 118 9.37 3.32 11.32
CA LEU A 118 9.22 4.76 11.04
C LEU A 118 10.04 5.20 9.83
N ALA A 119 11.24 4.65 9.64
CA ALA A 119 12.05 4.90 8.46
C ALA A 119 11.36 4.37 7.19
N ALA A 120 10.83 3.15 7.21
CA ALA A 120 10.07 2.60 6.10
C ALA A 120 8.84 3.46 5.78
N ALA A 121 8.11 3.93 6.80
CA ALA A 121 6.97 4.82 6.59
C ALA A 121 7.36 6.16 5.97
N LEU A 122 8.34 6.85 6.55
CA LEU A 122 8.62 8.26 6.27
C LEU A 122 9.58 8.49 5.11
N ALA A 123 10.45 7.53 4.80
CA ALA A 123 11.50 7.65 3.78
C ALA A 123 11.22 6.85 2.49
N THR A 124 10.00 6.35 2.32
CA THR A 124 9.53 5.68 1.11
C THR A 124 8.19 6.30 0.66
N PRO A 125 7.61 5.89 -0.48
CA PRO A 125 6.33 6.41 -0.93
C PRO A 125 5.16 6.07 0.02
N PHE A 126 5.37 5.21 1.01
CA PHE A 126 4.35 4.81 1.98
C PHE A 126 3.60 6.01 2.60
N VAL A 127 4.33 7.02 3.10
CA VAL A 127 3.68 8.22 3.70
C VAL A 127 2.84 9.00 2.70
N TYR A 128 3.20 8.99 1.42
CA TYR A 128 2.45 9.69 0.38
C TYR A 128 1.09 9.03 0.14
N TYR A 129 1.06 7.71 -0.01
CA TYR A 129 -0.20 6.97 -0.17
C TYR A 129 -0.97 6.77 1.14
N LEU A 130 -0.34 7.04 2.29
CA LEU A 130 -1.04 7.11 3.56
C LEU A 130 -1.77 8.45 3.74
N LEU A 131 -1.18 9.55 3.26
CA LEU A 131 -1.63 10.91 3.59
C LEU A 131 -2.20 11.71 2.42
N TYR A 132 -1.59 11.67 1.25
CA TYR A 132 -1.94 12.53 0.11
C TYR A 132 -2.81 11.82 -0.92
N GLU A 133 -2.55 10.53 -1.18
CA GLU A 133 -3.34 9.70 -2.10
C GLU A 133 -3.92 8.46 -1.38
N PRO A 134 -4.75 8.64 -0.34
CA PRO A 134 -5.20 7.54 0.52
C PRO A 134 -6.22 6.62 -0.16
N SER A 135 -6.80 6.98 -1.31
CA SER A 135 -7.78 6.14 -1.99
C SER A 135 -7.19 4.94 -2.75
N TYR A 136 -5.86 4.87 -2.87
CA TYR A 136 -5.19 3.75 -3.52
C TYR A 136 -5.17 2.48 -2.64
N SER A 137 -5.06 1.31 -3.27
CA SER A 137 -5.01 0.01 -2.57
C SER A 137 -3.74 -0.27 -1.77
N HIS A 138 -2.71 0.58 -1.88
CA HIS A 138 -1.36 0.29 -1.38
C HIS A 138 -1.27 0.14 0.14
N THR A 139 -2.03 0.91 0.91
CA THR A 139 -2.08 0.83 2.38
C THR A 139 -2.74 -0.47 2.85
N PHE A 140 -3.83 -0.88 2.21
CA PHE A 140 -4.51 -2.16 2.44
C PHE A 140 -3.59 -3.34 2.09
N SER A 141 -2.81 -3.20 1.02
CA SER A 141 -1.83 -4.19 0.57
C SER A 141 -0.70 -4.35 1.58
N ALA A 142 -0.09 -3.26 2.04
CA ALA A 142 0.93 -3.29 3.08
C ALA A 142 0.40 -3.91 4.39
N PHE A 143 -0.88 -3.68 4.72
CA PHE A 143 -1.55 -4.38 5.81
C PHE A 143 -1.69 -5.89 5.56
N GLY A 144 -2.20 -6.30 4.40
CA GLY A 144 -2.40 -7.70 4.04
C GLY A 144 -1.10 -8.49 4.07
N VAL A 145 -0.05 -7.97 3.43
CA VAL A 145 1.29 -8.57 3.42
C VAL A 145 1.89 -8.55 4.83
N GLY A 146 1.78 -7.45 5.57
CA GLY A 146 2.25 -7.35 6.96
C GLY A 146 1.59 -8.38 7.88
N LEU A 147 0.29 -8.60 7.73
CA LEU A 147 -0.48 -9.57 8.52
C LEU A 147 -0.09 -11.00 8.16
N PHE A 148 0.02 -11.29 6.86
CA PHE A 148 0.49 -12.58 6.36
C PHE A 148 1.88 -12.92 6.89
N LEU A 149 2.85 -12.01 6.75
CA LEU A 149 4.23 -12.24 7.20
C LEU A 149 4.33 -12.37 8.72
N TRP A 150 3.56 -11.58 9.46
CA TRP A 150 3.50 -11.70 10.92
C TRP A 150 2.94 -13.06 11.36
N ALA A 151 1.83 -13.51 10.76
CA ALA A 151 1.22 -14.81 11.05
C ALA A 151 2.13 -15.97 10.62
N TRP A 152 2.74 -15.86 9.44
CA TRP A 152 3.72 -16.81 8.93
C TRP A 152 4.89 -16.93 9.90
N TRP A 153 5.58 -15.84 10.21
CA TRP A 153 6.78 -15.89 11.04
C TRP A 153 6.50 -16.40 12.47
N ARG A 154 5.42 -15.91 13.09
CA ARG A 154 5.07 -16.25 14.47
C ARG A 154 4.69 -17.72 14.66
N GLY A 155 3.94 -18.30 13.72
CA GLY A 155 3.39 -19.65 13.84
C GLY A 155 4.25 -20.74 13.22
N ARG A 156 5.53 -20.47 12.91
CA ARG A 156 6.31 -21.32 12.01
C ARG A 156 6.76 -22.66 12.54
N GLU A 157 7.00 -22.79 13.85
CA GLU A 157 7.58 -24.01 14.42
C GLU A 157 6.53 -25.12 14.67
N ASP A 158 5.28 -24.74 14.96
CA ASP A 158 4.20 -25.70 15.28
C ASP A 158 2.88 -25.35 14.57
N ARG A 159 2.93 -25.13 13.25
CA ARG A 159 1.75 -24.76 12.48
C ARG A 159 0.77 -25.94 12.34
N GLY A 160 -0.35 -25.86 13.07
CA GLY A 160 -1.51 -26.74 12.96
C GLY A 160 -2.34 -26.53 11.69
N ILE A 161 -3.41 -27.33 11.53
CA ILE A 161 -4.35 -27.27 10.38
C ILE A 161 -4.94 -25.86 10.23
N ALA A 162 -5.47 -25.29 11.31
CA ALA A 162 -6.04 -23.95 11.30
C ALA A 162 -5.01 -22.89 10.88
N GLY A 163 -3.75 -23.01 11.31
CA GLY A 163 -2.69 -22.09 10.94
C GLY A 163 -2.38 -22.10 9.44
N TRP A 164 -2.37 -23.26 8.80
CA TRP A 164 -2.19 -23.36 7.34
C TRP A 164 -3.40 -22.82 6.58
N LEU A 165 -4.62 -23.13 7.02
CA LEU A 165 -5.84 -22.56 6.42
C LEU A 165 -5.85 -21.02 6.53
N VAL A 166 -5.45 -20.48 7.68
CA VAL A 166 -5.33 -19.03 7.90
C VAL A 166 -4.29 -18.40 6.97
N LEU A 167 -3.13 -19.02 6.75
CA LEU A 167 -2.17 -18.51 5.76
C LEU A 167 -2.75 -18.52 4.35
N GLY A 168 -3.54 -19.53 4.00
CA GLY A 168 -4.32 -19.54 2.75
C GLY A 168 -5.27 -18.36 2.67
N LEU A 169 -6.10 -18.14 3.69
CA LEU A 169 -7.04 -17.02 3.77
C LEU A 169 -6.34 -15.67 3.63
N LEU A 170 -5.20 -15.50 4.29
CA LEU A 170 -4.40 -14.28 4.18
C LEU A 170 -3.78 -14.12 2.79
N GLY A 171 -3.37 -15.21 2.13
CA GLY A 171 -2.94 -15.20 0.73
C GLY A 171 -4.04 -14.81 -0.24
N GLY A 172 -5.23 -15.36 -0.07
CA GLY A 172 -6.41 -14.96 -0.84
C GLY A 172 -6.79 -13.51 -0.59
N LEU A 173 -6.67 -13.02 0.66
CA LEU A 173 -6.87 -11.60 0.98
C LEU A 173 -5.84 -10.69 0.30
N MET A 174 -4.56 -11.08 0.26
CA MET A 174 -3.53 -10.33 -0.48
C MET A 174 -3.92 -10.20 -1.96
N ALA A 175 -4.26 -11.32 -2.62
CA ALA A 175 -4.74 -11.33 -4.01
C ALA A 175 -6.02 -10.50 -4.21
N LEU A 176 -6.95 -10.57 -3.25
CA LEU A 176 -8.21 -9.83 -3.26
C LEU A 176 -8.01 -8.33 -3.15
N VAL A 177 -6.96 -7.88 -2.45
CA VAL A 177 -6.62 -6.45 -2.33
C VAL A 177 -5.86 -5.98 -3.56
N ARG A 178 -4.89 -6.76 -4.04
CA ARG A 178 -4.13 -6.53 -5.26
C ARG A 178 -3.72 -7.88 -5.86
N PHE A 179 -4.08 -8.13 -7.11
CA PHE A 179 -3.68 -9.36 -7.82
C PHE A 179 -2.17 -9.59 -7.81
N GLN A 180 -1.42 -8.48 -7.82
CA GLN A 180 0.04 -8.43 -7.76
C GLN A 180 0.62 -9.10 -6.49
N ASP A 181 -0.08 -9.01 -5.35
CA ASP A 181 0.41 -9.53 -4.06
C ASP A 181 0.09 -11.02 -3.87
N GLY A 182 -0.83 -11.58 -4.67
CA GLY A 182 -1.26 -12.97 -4.58
C GLY A 182 -0.11 -14.00 -4.64
N PRO A 183 0.85 -13.87 -5.56
CA PRO A 183 2.03 -14.73 -5.63
C PRO A 183 2.90 -14.74 -4.36
N LEU A 184 2.79 -13.73 -3.47
CA LEU A 184 3.51 -13.70 -2.20
C LEU A 184 3.06 -14.81 -1.22
N LEU A 185 1.89 -15.42 -1.44
CA LEU A 185 1.44 -16.61 -0.69
C LEU A 185 2.47 -17.75 -0.73
N ALA A 186 3.25 -17.87 -1.81
CA ALA A 186 4.26 -18.91 -1.94
C ALA A 186 5.38 -18.83 -0.88
N ILE A 187 5.54 -17.70 -0.19
CA ILE A 187 6.45 -17.58 0.98
C ILE A 187 6.11 -18.62 2.06
N ALA A 188 4.84 -18.99 2.21
CA ALA A 188 4.42 -20.01 3.18
C ALA A 188 5.07 -21.38 2.90
N LEU A 189 5.49 -21.65 1.66
CA LEU A 189 6.15 -22.88 1.23
C LEU A 189 7.60 -22.99 1.73
N LEU A 190 8.17 -21.92 2.29
CA LEU A 190 9.50 -21.94 2.91
C LEU A 190 9.52 -22.71 4.24
N ASP A 191 8.35 -22.94 4.86
CA ASP A 191 8.24 -23.78 6.05
C ASP A 191 7.78 -25.19 5.67
N TRP A 192 8.44 -26.21 6.21
CA TRP A 192 8.06 -27.62 6.00
C TRP A 192 7.23 -28.14 7.18
N PRO A 193 5.92 -28.40 7.04
CA PRO A 193 5.14 -28.95 8.13
C PRO A 193 5.51 -30.42 8.41
N ARG A 194 5.36 -30.85 9.67
CA ARG A 194 5.52 -32.27 10.05
C ARG A 194 4.71 -33.21 9.17
N ALA A 195 3.49 -32.82 8.82
CA ALA A 195 2.63 -33.50 7.86
C ALA A 195 2.53 -32.68 6.57
N ARG A 196 3.20 -33.14 5.49
CA ARG A 196 3.36 -32.40 4.22
C ARG A 196 2.03 -31.99 3.57
N TRP A 197 0.98 -32.80 3.73
CA TRP A 197 -0.35 -32.49 3.18
C TRP A 197 -0.95 -31.19 3.72
N ARG A 198 -0.52 -30.71 4.90
CA ARG A 198 -1.05 -29.47 5.49
C ARG A 198 -0.81 -28.24 4.61
N VAL A 199 0.23 -28.25 3.78
CA VAL A 199 0.48 -27.19 2.79
C VAL A 199 -0.68 -27.05 1.80
N LEU A 200 -1.40 -28.14 1.51
CA LEU A 200 -2.54 -28.11 0.60
C LEU A 200 -3.71 -27.26 1.14
N LEU A 201 -3.76 -26.98 2.45
CA LEU A 201 -4.78 -26.11 3.06
C LEU A 201 -4.63 -24.64 2.68
N LEU A 202 -3.48 -24.25 2.10
CA LEU A 202 -3.31 -22.92 1.51
C LEU A 202 -4.35 -22.67 0.41
N VAL A 203 -4.64 -23.68 -0.41
CA VAL A 203 -5.53 -23.58 -1.57
C VAL A 203 -6.98 -23.27 -1.18
N PRO A 204 -7.68 -24.08 -0.35
CA PRO A 204 -9.06 -23.77 0.03
C PRO A 204 -9.15 -22.48 0.83
N GLY A 205 -8.14 -22.13 1.65
CA GLY A 205 -8.10 -20.85 2.33
C GLY A 205 -8.02 -19.68 1.35
N ALA A 206 -7.11 -19.75 0.38
CA ALA A 206 -6.93 -18.69 -0.62
C ALA A 206 -8.18 -18.53 -1.49
N LEU A 207 -8.75 -19.64 -1.96
CA LEU A 207 -9.98 -19.61 -2.75
C LEU A 207 -11.16 -19.04 -1.96
N LEU A 208 -11.31 -19.39 -0.68
CA LEU A 208 -12.40 -18.88 0.15
C LEU A 208 -12.30 -17.35 0.32
N ALA A 209 -11.11 -16.83 0.61
CA ALA A 209 -10.91 -15.39 0.74
C ALA A 209 -11.02 -14.65 -0.61
N PHE A 210 -10.54 -15.24 -1.70
CA PHE A 210 -10.57 -14.64 -3.04
C PHE A 210 -11.92 -14.82 -3.77
N ALA A 211 -12.82 -15.66 -3.25
CA ALA A 211 -14.12 -15.97 -3.86
C ALA A 211 -14.97 -14.73 -4.25
N PRO A 212 -15.03 -13.64 -3.47
CA PRO A 212 -15.77 -12.44 -3.88
C PRO A 212 -15.29 -11.87 -5.21
N GLN A 213 -13.98 -11.88 -5.46
CA GLN A 213 -13.43 -11.44 -6.75
C GLN A 213 -13.84 -12.39 -7.88
N LEU A 214 -13.74 -13.71 -7.66
CA LEU A 214 -14.09 -14.70 -8.68
C LEU A 214 -15.57 -14.57 -9.13
N LEU A 215 -16.46 -14.30 -8.17
CA LEU A 215 -17.88 -14.07 -8.46
C LEU A 215 -18.10 -12.73 -9.18
N ALA A 216 -17.41 -11.68 -8.77
CA ALA A 216 -17.42 -10.39 -9.44
C ALA A 216 -16.92 -10.50 -10.89
N ASP A 217 -15.84 -11.24 -11.12
CA ASP A 217 -15.24 -11.45 -12.43
C ASP A 217 -16.17 -12.27 -13.34
N LEU A 218 -16.81 -13.31 -12.80
CA LEU A 218 -17.77 -14.10 -13.55
C LEU A 218 -18.98 -13.25 -13.98
N TYR A 219 -19.47 -12.37 -13.11
CA TYR A 219 -20.57 -11.47 -13.44
C TYR A 219 -20.16 -10.42 -14.47
N LEU A 220 -19.07 -9.69 -14.19
CA LEU A 220 -18.64 -8.56 -15.00
C LEU A 220 -18.04 -8.99 -16.33
N PHE A 221 -17.28 -10.08 -16.39
CA PHE A 221 -16.52 -10.45 -17.58
C PHE A 221 -16.93 -11.80 -18.18
N GLY A 222 -17.79 -12.57 -17.50
CA GLY A 222 -18.20 -13.90 -17.96
C GLY A 222 -17.10 -14.97 -17.81
N THR A 223 -16.02 -14.68 -17.07
CA THR A 223 -14.86 -15.57 -16.92
C THR A 223 -14.27 -15.46 -15.51
N TRP A 224 -13.61 -16.52 -15.05
CA TRP A 224 -12.88 -16.56 -13.77
C TRP A 224 -11.52 -15.88 -13.82
N LEU A 225 -11.03 -15.59 -15.03
CA LEU A 225 -9.75 -14.91 -15.24
C LEU A 225 -9.93 -13.89 -16.37
N PRO A 226 -10.41 -12.68 -16.05
CA PRO A 226 -10.59 -11.61 -17.02
C PRO A 226 -9.28 -11.28 -17.72
N GLN A 227 -9.37 -10.96 -19.01
CA GLN A 227 -8.24 -10.38 -19.73
C GLN A 227 -7.99 -8.97 -19.23
N ARG A 228 -6.73 -8.54 -19.30
CA ARG A 228 -6.37 -7.16 -18.98
C ARG A 228 -7.02 -6.19 -19.97
N PRO A 229 -7.20 -4.91 -19.59
CA PRO A 229 -7.60 -3.87 -20.54
C PRO A 229 -6.68 -3.84 -21.76
N ALA A 230 -7.22 -3.43 -22.90
CA ALA A 230 -6.41 -3.27 -24.12
C ALA A 230 -5.21 -2.35 -23.86
N GLY A 231 -4.01 -2.75 -24.31
CA GLY A 231 -2.79 -1.98 -24.08
C GLY A 231 -2.17 -2.14 -22.69
N GLN A 232 -2.77 -2.94 -21.79
CA GLN A 232 -2.24 -3.26 -20.45
C GLN A 232 -1.59 -4.64 -20.38
N ASP A 233 -1.30 -5.25 -21.53
CA ASP A 233 -0.66 -6.56 -21.65
C ASP A 233 0.73 -6.56 -21.03
N LEU A 234 1.06 -7.63 -20.31
CA LEU A 234 2.39 -7.81 -19.75
C LEU A 234 3.39 -8.19 -20.84
N GLN A 235 4.55 -7.55 -20.83
CA GLN A 235 5.70 -7.86 -21.67
C GLN A 235 6.91 -8.25 -20.81
N PRO A 236 7.04 -9.52 -20.42
CA PRO A 236 8.15 -9.97 -19.57
C PRO A 236 9.53 -9.79 -20.21
N LEU A 237 9.64 -9.84 -21.54
CA LEU A 237 10.89 -9.60 -22.26
C LEU A 237 10.66 -8.67 -23.45
N PRO A 238 11.49 -7.61 -23.63
CA PRO A 238 12.63 -7.26 -22.78
C PRO A 238 12.24 -6.68 -21.40
N GLY A 239 11.00 -6.18 -21.24
CA GLY A 239 10.53 -5.54 -20.01
C GLY A 239 11.25 -4.22 -19.67
N HIS A 240 10.96 -3.66 -18.50
CA HIS A 240 11.44 -2.36 -18.01
C HIS A 240 12.10 -2.45 -16.62
N TYR A 241 12.84 -3.55 -16.37
CA TYR A 241 13.35 -3.87 -15.03
C TYR A 241 14.36 -2.85 -14.49
N LEU A 242 15.23 -2.31 -15.35
CA LEU A 242 16.23 -1.33 -14.92
C LEU A 242 15.58 0.04 -14.68
N GLU A 243 14.59 0.39 -15.49
CA GLU A 243 13.81 1.61 -15.38
C GLU A 243 13.01 1.61 -14.07
N VAL A 244 12.34 0.50 -13.74
CA VAL A 244 11.65 0.33 -12.44
C VAL A 244 12.58 0.56 -11.25
N LEU A 245 13.86 0.21 -11.36
CA LEU A 245 14.82 0.37 -10.27
C LEU A 245 15.46 1.77 -10.23
N PHE A 246 15.85 2.32 -11.38
CA PHE A 246 16.80 3.43 -11.45
C PHE A 246 16.28 4.66 -12.19
N SER A 247 15.12 4.60 -12.82
CA SER A 247 14.55 5.75 -13.50
C SER A 247 14.40 6.97 -12.57
N THR A 248 14.70 8.16 -13.08
CA THR A 248 14.37 9.43 -12.42
C THR A 248 12.88 9.74 -12.49
N TRP A 249 12.15 9.02 -13.33
CA TRP A 249 10.70 8.92 -13.36
C TRP A 249 10.20 7.74 -12.51
N HIS A 250 9.95 8.01 -11.22
CA HIS A 250 9.37 7.09 -10.23
C HIS A 250 10.18 5.82 -9.89
N GLY A 251 11.43 5.68 -10.33
CA GLY A 251 12.26 4.50 -10.05
C GLY A 251 12.52 4.27 -8.56
N LEU A 252 12.48 3.01 -8.13
CA LEU A 252 12.50 2.60 -6.72
C LEU A 252 13.72 3.14 -5.95
N LEU A 253 14.92 2.95 -6.48
CA LEU A 253 16.17 3.27 -5.78
C LEU A 253 16.56 4.74 -5.95
N THR A 254 16.11 5.38 -7.02
CA THR A 254 16.33 6.81 -7.26
C THR A 254 15.43 7.66 -6.37
N TRP A 255 14.17 7.28 -6.18
CA TRP A 255 13.23 8.00 -5.33
C TRP A 255 13.33 7.59 -3.85
N SER A 256 13.65 6.32 -3.57
CA SER A 256 13.74 5.78 -2.21
C SER A 256 15.08 5.06 -1.98
N PRO A 257 16.20 5.79 -1.98
CA PRO A 257 17.54 5.20 -1.78
C PRO A 257 17.69 4.45 -0.45
N ILE A 258 16.84 4.75 0.54
CA ILE A 258 16.80 4.01 1.82
C ILE A 258 16.50 2.51 1.64
N VAL A 259 15.87 2.10 0.52
CA VAL A 259 15.60 0.69 0.20
C VAL A 259 16.89 -0.11 0.04
N LEU A 260 17.99 0.50 -0.44
CA LEU A 260 19.31 -0.15 -0.48
C LEU A 260 19.83 -0.47 0.93
N LEU A 261 19.61 0.45 1.87
CA LEU A 261 19.97 0.24 3.27
C LEU A 261 19.12 -0.86 3.92
N ALA A 262 17.84 -0.95 3.53
CA ALA A 262 16.98 -2.04 3.96
C ALA A 262 17.49 -3.40 3.45
N ALA A 263 17.85 -3.50 2.17
CA ALA A 263 18.43 -4.71 1.58
C ALA A 263 19.73 -5.12 2.29
N ALA A 264 20.63 -4.16 2.57
CA ALA A 264 21.84 -4.40 3.35
C ALA A 264 21.52 -4.93 4.76
N GLY A 265 20.53 -4.33 5.44
CA GLY A 265 20.09 -4.80 6.75
C GLY A 265 19.49 -6.21 6.74
N ILE A 266 18.71 -6.57 5.72
CA ILE A 266 18.19 -7.93 5.53
C ILE A 266 19.36 -8.93 5.35
N ALA A 267 20.38 -8.58 4.56
CA ALA A 267 21.58 -9.41 4.40
C ALA A 267 22.30 -9.64 5.75
N LEU A 268 22.27 -8.66 6.65
CA LEU A 268 22.89 -8.74 7.98
C LEU A 268 22.06 -9.45 9.05
N LEU A 269 20.76 -9.70 8.82
CA LEU A 269 19.82 -10.25 9.80
C LEU A 269 20.13 -11.71 10.19
N ARG A 270 20.86 -12.46 9.35
CA ARG A 270 21.24 -13.88 9.57
C ARG A 270 20.04 -14.78 9.87
N ARG A 271 18.94 -14.59 9.14
CA ARG A 271 17.71 -15.39 9.22
C ARG A 271 17.36 -15.89 7.81
N PRO A 272 17.88 -17.06 7.37
CA PRO A 272 17.83 -17.48 5.97
C PRO A 272 16.41 -17.55 5.42
N ALA A 273 15.46 -18.10 6.18
CA ALA A 273 14.06 -18.15 5.74
C ALA A 273 13.46 -16.76 5.46
N PHE A 274 13.78 -15.77 6.30
CA PHE A 274 13.32 -14.38 6.09
C PHE A 274 14.05 -13.73 4.91
N GLN A 275 15.35 -13.99 4.75
CA GLN A 275 16.15 -13.47 3.65
C GLN A 275 15.66 -14.01 2.29
N VAL A 276 15.35 -15.31 2.22
CA VAL A 276 14.76 -15.94 1.02
C VAL A 276 13.36 -15.39 0.76
N ALA A 277 12.52 -15.23 1.79
CA ALA A 277 11.20 -14.62 1.63
C ALA A 277 11.28 -13.19 1.06
N ALA A 278 12.21 -12.37 1.58
CA ALA A 278 12.41 -11.00 1.12
C ALA A 278 12.94 -10.96 -0.33
N ALA A 279 13.89 -11.82 -0.67
CA ALA A 279 14.42 -11.92 -2.03
C ALA A 279 13.34 -12.39 -3.02
N TYR A 280 12.57 -13.41 -2.64
CA TYR A 280 11.44 -13.90 -3.44
C TYR A 280 10.42 -12.79 -3.67
N ALA A 281 9.98 -12.11 -2.60
CA ALA A 281 9.01 -11.03 -2.70
C ALA A 281 9.53 -9.91 -3.63
N PHE A 282 10.75 -9.43 -3.41
CA PHE A 282 11.35 -8.40 -4.26
C PHE A 282 11.45 -8.81 -5.73
N LEU A 283 11.84 -10.05 -6.02
CA LEU A 283 11.95 -10.54 -7.40
C LEU A 283 10.59 -10.69 -8.08
N VAL A 284 9.57 -11.15 -7.36
CA VAL A 284 8.18 -11.22 -7.86
C VAL A 284 7.67 -9.83 -8.17
N GLU A 285 7.81 -8.89 -7.24
CA GLU A 285 7.35 -7.52 -7.45
C GLU A 285 8.11 -6.85 -8.60
N LEU A 286 9.42 -7.02 -8.67
CA LEU A 286 10.22 -6.51 -9.79
C LEU A 286 9.80 -7.14 -11.13
N ALA A 287 9.52 -8.45 -11.15
CA ALA A 287 9.09 -9.14 -12.35
C ALA A 287 7.74 -8.60 -12.86
N LEU A 288 6.76 -8.46 -11.99
CA LEU A 288 5.42 -7.97 -12.32
C LEU A 288 5.43 -6.51 -12.75
N ASN A 289 6.21 -5.68 -12.06
CA ASN A 289 6.34 -4.25 -12.38
C ASN A 289 7.12 -4.00 -13.67
N GLY A 290 8.23 -4.71 -13.87
CA GLY A 290 9.04 -4.58 -15.08
C GLY A 290 8.35 -5.13 -16.32
N ALA A 291 7.42 -6.07 -16.17
CA ALA A 291 6.62 -6.56 -17.29
C ALA A 291 5.44 -5.63 -17.62
N ALA A 292 5.08 -4.67 -16.77
CA ALA A 292 3.94 -3.79 -17.02
C ALA A 292 4.27 -2.73 -18.09
N PRO A 293 3.36 -2.44 -19.03
CA PRO A 293 3.59 -1.43 -20.06
C PRO A 293 3.65 -0.02 -19.48
N ASP A 294 2.94 0.20 -18.37
CA ASP A 294 2.97 1.42 -17.56
C ASP A 294 3.88 1.24 -16.34
N TRP A 295 5.08 0.70 -16.53
CA TRP A 295 6.04 0.37 -15.47
C TRP A 295 6.31 1.50 -14.46
N TRP A 296 6.15 2.76 -14.89
CA TRP A 296 6.31 3.96 -14.05
C TRP A 296 5.11 4.21 -13.11
N GLY A 297 4.02 3.46 -13.28
CA GLY A 297 2.84 3.48 -12.42
C GLY A 297 1.84 4.61 -12.71
N GLY A 298 1.83 5.20 -13.91
CA GLY A 298 0.91 6.30 -14.23
C GLY A 298 1.23 7.59 -13.46
N TYR A 299 0.21 8.32 -13.01
CA TYR A 299 0.40 9.45 -12.09
C TYR A 299 0.71 8.93 -10.69
N ALA A 300 2.00 8.86 -10.34
CA ALA A 300 2.49 8.21 -9.14
C ALA A 300 3.51 9.07 -8.38
N PHE A 301 3.58 8.89 -7.06
CA PHE A 301 4.75 9.25 -6.28
C PHE A 301 5.63 8.01 -6.05
N GLY A 302 6.87 8.05 -6.57
CA GLY A 302 7.83 6.94 -6.49
C GLY A 302 7.30 5.60 -7.00
N ALA A 303 8.01 4.52 -6.69
CA ALA A 303 7.67 3.16 -7.11
C ALA A 303 6.52 2.57 -6.27
N ARG A 304 5.31 3.12 -6.44
CA ARG A 304 4.14 2.85 -5.59
C ARG A 304 3.75 1.39 -5.46
N ARG A 305 4.02 0.62 -6.51
CA ARG A 305 3.70 -0.80 -6.62
C ARG A 305 4.63 -1.70 -5.79
N PHE A 306 5.59 -1.14 -5.02
CA PHE A 306 6.42 -1.87 -4.04
C PHE A 306 6.01 -1.60 -2.57
N LEU A 307 4.90 -0.90 -2.33
CA LEU A 307 4.46 -0.52 -0.98
C LEU A 307 4.10 -1.74 -0.12
N ASP A 308 3.68 -2.82 -0.75
CA ASP A 308 3.44 -4.14 -0.18
C ASP A 308 4.70 -4.70 0.53
N LEU A 309 5.90 -4.33 0.08
CA LEU A 309 7.18 -4.72 0.69
C LEU A 309 7.57 -3.92 1.95
N THR A 310 6.74 -2.97 2.39
CA THR A 310 6.98 -2.16 3.59
C THR A 310 7.40 -2.99 4.83
N PRO A 311 6.79 -4.15 5.13
CA PRO A 311 7.21 -4.98 6.25
C PRO A 311 8.66 -5.49 6.12
N PHE A 312 9.10 -5.87 4.92
CA PHE A 312 10.48 -6.29 4.67
C PHE A 312 11.44 -5.11 4.81
N ILE A 313 11.08 -3.96 4.23
CA ILE A 313 11.87 -2.72 4.32
C ILE A 313 12.05 -2.33 5.79
N ALA A 314 10.99 -2.34 6.58
CA ALA A 314 11.02 -2.02 8.00
C ALA A 314 11.96 -2.94 8.80
N VAL A 315 11.86 -4.26 8.57
CA VAL A 315 12.74 -5.25 9.23
C VAL A 315 14.20 -5.04 8.82
N GLY A 316 14.47 -4.81 7.53
CA GLY A 316 15.80 -4.54 7.01
C GLY A 316 16.43 -3.31 7.65
N LEU A 317 15.71 -2.18 7.64
CA LEU A 317 16.18 -0.93 8.25
C LEU A 317 16.39 -1.09 9.76
N ALA A 318 15.52 -1.83 10.44
CA ALA A 318 15.69 -2.12 11.86
C ALA A 318 16.96 -2.95 12.14
N ALA A 319 17.23 -3.97 11.32
CA ALA A 319 18.42 -4.81 11.42
C ALA A 319 19.72 -4.02 11.19
N LEU A 320 19.73 -3.09 10.23
CA LEU A 320 20.86 -2.19 10.01
C LEU A 320 21.00 -1.19 11.16
N ALA A 321 19.90 -0.57 11.59
CA ALA A 321 19.88 0.40 12.68
C ALA A 321 20.43 -0.17 14.00
N GLN A 322 20.20 -1.46 14.26
CA GLN A 322 20.74 -2.16 15.44
C GLN A 322 22.27 -2.22 15.45
N ARG A 323 22.93 -2.06 14.30
CA ARG A 323 24.40 -2.04 14.17
C ARG A 323 25.00 -0.65 14.34
N LEU A 324 24.17 0.38 14.50
CA LEU A 324 24.59 1.77 14.61
C LEU A 324 24.30 2.31 16.01
N PRO A 325 25.04 3.35 16.47
CA PRO A 325 24.60 4.13 17.61
C PRO A 325 23.18 4.65 17.35
N THR A 326 22.28 4.56 18.34
CA THR A 326 20.87 4.88 18.10
C THR A 326 20.66 6.33 17.63
N ALA A 327 21.49 7.26 18.10
CA ALA A 327 21.44 8.65 17.62
C ALA A 327 21.69 8.72 16.10
N VAL A 328 22.69 7.99 15.59
CA VAL A 328 22.99 7.92 14.15
C VAL A 328 21.83 7.28 13.39
N ALA A 329 21.23 6.21 13.90
CA ALA A 329 20.07 5.59 13.27
C ALA A 329 18.89 6.57 13.14
N TRP A 330 18.59 7.36 14.18
CA TRP A 330 17.54 8.37 14.13
C TRP A 330 17.88 9.53 13.19
N VAL A 331 19.12 10.02 13.21
CA VAL A 331 19.58 11.09 12.31
C VAL A 331 19.47 10.64 10.86
N SER A 332 19.92 9.42 10.53
CA SER A 332 19.78 8.85 9.19
C SER A 332 18.30 8.77 8.77
N THR A 333 17.43 8.27 9.65
CA THR A 333 15.98 8.24 9.39
C THR A 333 15.43 9.64 9.11
N ALA A 334 15.81 10.64 9.89
CA ALA A 334 15.38 12.02 9.70
C ALA A 334 15.87 12.62 8.37
N VAL A 335 17.11 12.34 7.97
CA VAL A 335 17.68 12.81 6.69
C VAL A 335 16.91 12.22 5.51
N PHE A 336 16.69 10.90 5.48
CA PHE A 336 15.94 10.27 4.39
C PHE A 336 14.44 10.64 4.40
N ALA A 337 13.85 10.87 5.58
CA ALA A 337 12.49 11.40 5.67
C ALA A 337 12.41 12.82 5.11
N ALA A 338 13.38 13.69 5.40
CA ALA A 338 13.44 15.04 4.86
C ALA A 338 13.59 15.02 3.33
N TRP A 339 14.47 14.16 2.79
CA TRP A 339 14.60 13.90 1.36
C TRP A 339 13.25 13.51 0.73
N ASN A 340 12.54 12.57 1.34
CA ASN A 340 11.27 12.07 0.80
C ASN A 340 10.16 13.13 0.85
N VAL A 341 10.06 13.91 1.93
CA VAL A 341 9.10 15.02 2.04
C VAL A 341 9.40 16.11 1.00
N LEU A 342 10.67 16.43 0.76
CA LEU A 342 11.07 17.36 -0.29
C LEU A 342 10.77 16.78 -1.69
N LEU A 343 10.92 15.48 -1.91
CA LEU A 343 10.45 14.81 -3.14
C LEU A 343 8.95 14.95 -3.34
N VAL A 344 8.13 14.83 -2.29
CA VAL A 344 6.69 15.04 -2.41
C VAL A 344 6.43 16.47 -2.87
N ALA A 345 6.98 17.47 -2.19
CA ALA A 345 6.83 18.87 -2.59
C ALA A 345 7.37 19.14 -4.01
N ASN A 346 8.48 18.50 -4.39
CA ASN A 346 9.06 18.62 -5.72
C ASN A 346 8.11 18.10 -6.79
N LEU A 347 7.56 16.90 -6.63
CA LEU A 347 6.57 16.32 -7.55
C LEU A 347 5.32 17.19 -7.64
N THR A 348 4.82 17.68 -6.51
CA THR A 348 3.57 18.43 -6.46
C THR A 348 3.68 19.84 -7.06
N TYR A 349 4.82 20.52 -6.92
CA TYR A 349 4.90 21.96 -7.20
C TYR A 349 5.98 22.39 -8.21
N VAL A 350 6.99 21.56 -8.48
CA VAL A 350 8.20 22.00 -9.19
C VAL A 350 8.42 21.21 -10.49
N ILE A 351 8.52 19.88 -10.42
CA ILE A 351 8.68 19.07 -11.63
C ILE A 351 7.35 18.93 -12.36
N ARG A 352 7.40 18.90 -13.70
CA ARG A 352 6.19 18.67 -14.48
C ARG A 352 5.84 17.19 -14.44
N ALA A 353 4.60 16.88 -14.09
CA ALA A 353 4.12 15.50 -13.91
C ALA A 353 3.94 14.71 -15.23
N ASP A 354 4.32 15.28 -16.39
CA ASP A 354 4.17 14.68 -17.71
C ASP A 354 5.50 14.19 -18.34
N ARG A 355 6.65 14.42 -17.69
CA ARG A 355 7.97 14.08 -18.26
C ARG A 355 9.04 13.80 -17.22
N ASP A 356 9.95 12.88 -17.55
CA ASP A 356 11.12 12.58 -16.73
C ASP A 356 11.98 13.86 -16.51
N PRO A 357 12.19 14.29 -15.25
CA PRO A 357 13.01 15.46 -14.96
C PRO A 357 14.51 15.22 -15.18
N GLY A 358 14.96 13.97 -15.32
CA GLY A 358 16.36 13.60 -15.25
C GLY A 358 16.98 13.84 -13.87
N LEU A 359 18.19 13.31 -13.63
CA LEU A 359 18.83 13.43 -12.32
C LEU A 359 19.15 14.89 -11.94
N PRO A 360 19.67 15.75 -12.85
CA PRO A 360 19.88 17.16 -12.53
C PRO A 360 18.58 17.90 -12.19
N GLY A 361 17.49 17.62 -12.93
CA GLY A 361 16.19 18.25 -12.68
C GLY A 361 15.57 17.78 -11.36
N LEU A 362 15.67 16.49 -11.04
CA LEU A 362 15.21 15.94 -9.77
C LEU A 362 15.94 16.60 -8.59
N LEU A 363 17.27 16.69 -8.65
CA LEU A 363 18.09 17.29 -7.59
C LEU A 363 17.93 18.80 -7.47
N ALA A 364 17.92 19.54 -8.58
CA ALA A 364 17.66 20.99 -8.56
C ALA A 364 16.24 21.30 -8.05
N GLY A 365 15.28 20.44 -8.40
CA GLY A 365 13.91 20.52 -7.93
C GLY A 365 13.78 20.36 -6.41
N GLN A 366 14.58 19.49 -5.78
CA GLN A 366 14.62 19.34 -4.31
C GLN A 366 14.91 20.66 -3.58
N LEU A 367 15.85 21.45 -4.10
CA LEU A 367 16.22 22.74 -3.49
C LEU A 367 15.08 23.75 -3.63
N THR A 368 14.42 23.77 -4.78
CA THR A 368 13.27 24.65 -5.05
C THR A 368 12.06 24.25 -4.20
N ALA A 369 11.86 22.94 -3.99
CA ALA A 369 10.74 22.39 -3.23
C ALA A 369 10.70 22.83 -1.76
N VAL A 370 11.83 23.25 -1.17
CA VAL A 370 11.91 23.78 0.20
C VAL A 370 10.93 24.93 0.40
N ALA A 371 10.82 25.83 -0.59
CA ALA A 371 9.90 26.97 -0.53
C ALA A 371 8.42 26.58 -0.53
N HIS A 372 8.11 25.35 -0.97
CA HIS A 372 6.74 24.84 -1.08
C HIS A 372 6.33 23.92 0.07
N LEU A 373 7.21 23.67 1.05
CA LEU A 373 6.86 22.89 2.25
C LEU A 373 5.64 23.44 3.01
N PRO A 374 5.46 24.76 3.20
CA PRO A 374 4.25 25.28 3.82
C PRO A 374 2.99 24.96 3.02
N ASN A 375 3.05 25.04 1.68
CA ASN A 375 1.93 24.71 0.81
C ASN A 375 1.59 23.22 0.92
N LEU A 376 2.61 22.35 0.96
CA LEU A 376 2.42 20.91 1.12
C LEU A 376 1.74 20.57 2.46
N LEU A 377 2.14 21.22 3.55
CA LEU A 377 1.53 21.08 4.88
C LEU A 377 0.17 21.78 4.99
N ALA A 378 -0.20 22.65 4.06
CA ALA A 378 -1.52 23.27 4.01
C ALA A 378 -2.56 22.41 3.29
N GLN A 379 -2.14 21.30 2.65
CA GLN A 379 -3.06 20.38 1.97
C GLN A 379 -3.89 19.51 2.93
N GLY A 380 -3.46 19.36 4.19
CA GLY A 380 -4.20 18.58 5.17
C GLY A 380 -5.56 19.22 5.49
N VAL A 381 -6.63 18.45 5.36
CA VAL A 381 -8.00 18.96 5.50
C VAL A 381 -8.29 19.46 6.91
N VAL A 382 -7.76 18.80 7.95
CA VAL A 382 -7.93 19.27 9.34
C VAL A 382 -7.29 20.65 9.55
N VAL A 383 -6.06 20.87 9.08
CA VAL A 383 -5.42 22.19 9.15
C VAL A 383 -6.18 23.22 8.32
N ARG A 384 -6.63 22.85 7.11
CA ARG A 384 -7.45 23.73 6.28
C ARG A 384 -8.71 24.15 7.02
N ASP A 385 -9.50 23.20 7.51
CA ASP A 385 -10.83 23.48 8.05
C ASP A 385 -10.78 24.13 9.45
N LEU A 386 -9.71 23.90 10.22
CA LEU A 386 -9.50 24.54 11.53
C LEU A 386 -8.79 25.89 11.47
N LEU A 387 -7.87 26.09 10.53
CA LEU A 387 -6.93 27.24 10.53
C LEU A 387 -7.00 28.11 9.27
N LEU A 388 -7.37 27.56 8.11
CA LEU A 388 -7.37 28.28 6.83
C LEU A 388 -8.82 28.65 6.45
N TRP A 389 -9.14 29.94 6.50
CA TRP A 389 -10.51 30.46 6.62
C TRP A 389 -11.50 30.20 5.46
N ARG A 390 -11.21 29.34 4.47
CA ARG A 390 -12.09 29.11 3.30
C ARG A 390 -12.03 27.69 2.72
N PRO A 391 -13.12 26.90 2.81
CA PRO A 391 -14.28 27.10 3.70
C PRO A 391 -13.89 26.86 5.16
N PHE A 392 -14.35 27.73 6.08
CA PHE A 392 -14.16 27.52 7.52
C PHE A 392 -15.21 26.52 8.02
N ALA A 393 -14.78 25.28 8.30
CA ALA A 393 -15.64 24.17 8.72
C ALA A 393 -15.09 23.48 9.99
N PRO A 394 -15.00 24.21 11.13
CA PRO A 394 -14.28 23.72 12.30
C PRO A 394 -14.89 22.45 12.92
N ALA A 395 -16.20 22.25 12.80
CA ALA A 395 -16.85 21.03 13.29
C ALA A 395 -16.41 19.80 12.48
N GLU A 396 -16.38 19.90 11.15
CA GLU A 396 -15.93 18.84 10.25
C GLU A 396 -14.44 18.54 10.47
N GLY A 397 -13.62 19.60 10.59
CA GLY A 397 -12.20 19.47 10.91
C GLY A 397 -11.94 18.77 12.26
N LEU A 398 -12.72 19.09 13.31
CA LEU A 398 -12.63 18.42 14.61
C LEU A 398 -13.04 16.95 14.54
N VAL A 399 -14.13 16.63 13.84
CA VAL A 399 -14.59 15.24 13.65
C VAL A 399 -13.51 14.44 12.92
N LEU A 400 -12.96 14.98 11.82
CA LEU A 400 -11.90 14.31 11.07
C LEU A 400 -10.65 14.11 11.93
N ALA A 401 -10.23 15.12 12.70
CA ALA A 401 -9.09 15.02 13.61
C ALA A 401 -9.27 13.93 14.68
N LEU A 402 -10.49 13.79 15.22
CA LEU A 402 -10.85 12.74 16.16
C LEU A 402 -10.79 11.36 15.50
N LEU A 403 -11.34 11.19 14.30
CA LEU A 403 -11.32 9.93 13.55
C LEU A 403 -9.89 9.51 13.19
N GLU A 404 -9.08 10.45 12.73
CA GLU A 404 -7.64 10.28 12.53
C GLU A 404 -6.93 9.83 13.81
N GLY A 405 -7.24 10.48 14.94
CA GLY A 405 -6.72 10.11 16.26
C GLY A 405 -7.12 8.70 16.68
N LEU A 406 -8.36 8.29 16.44
CA LEU A 406 -8.85 6.94 16.72
C LEU A 406 -8.11 5.88 15.88
N CYS A 407 -7.85 6.16 14.60
CA CYS A 407 -7.06 5.27 13.74
C CYS A 407 -5.64 5.06 14.30
N LEU A 408 -4.99 6.15 14.74
CA LEU A 408 -3.68 6.09 15.36
C LEU A 408 -3.70 5.31 16.69
N VAL A 409 -4.70 5.55 17.54
CA VAL A 409 -4.87 4.83 18.81
C VAL A 409 -5.05 3.33 18.57
N ALA A 410 -5.84 2.92 17.57
CA ALA A 410 -6.02 1.52 17.22
C ALA A 410 -4.70 0.85 16.82
N ALA A 411 -3.92 1.50 15.94
CA ALA A 411 -2.61 1.00 15.52
C ALA A 411 -1.58 0.93 16.65
N VAL A 412 -1.50 1.97 17.50
CA VAL A 412 -0.61 1.98 18.67
C VAL A 412 -1.02 0.90 19.67
N THR A 413 -2.32 0.67 19.84
CA THR A 413 -2.84 -0.41 20.68
C THR A 413 -2.36 -1.75 20.15
N LEU A 414 -2.58 -2.05 18.87
CA LEU A 414 -2.09 -3.27 18.22
C LEU A 414 -0.58 -3.48 18.40
N ALA A 415 0.22 -2.41 18.21
CA ALA A 415 1.66 -2.46 18.40
C ALA A 415 2.07 -2.84 19.83
N ARG A 416 1.29 -2.42 20.83
CA ARG A 416 1.55 -2.63 22.26
C ARG A 416 1.03 -3.95 22.82
N ILE A 417 0.08 -4.63 22.16
CA ILE A 417 -0.48 -5.90 22.67
C ILE A 417 0.65 -6.89 22.97
N ARG A 418 0.77 -7.29 24.24
CA ARG A 418 1.69 -8.36 24.65
C ARG A 418 0.95 -9.68 24.48
N TRP A 419 1.27 -10.39 23.41
CA TRP A 419 0.78 -11.75 23.27
C TRP A 419 1.69 -12.65 24.09
N ARG A 420 1.10 -13.55 24.90
CA ARG A 420 1.88 -14.63 25.52
C ARG A 420 2.53 -15.43 24.39
N ALA A 421 3.83 -15.71 24.53
CA ALA A 421 4.46 -16.74 23.71
C ALA A 421 3.71 -18.03 24.05
N GLY A 422 3.01 -18.57 23.06
CA GLY A 422 2.37 -19.88 23.17
C GLY A 422 3.41 -20.96 22.98
#